data_AF-A0AAN7YU58-F1
#
_entry.id   AF-A0AAN7YU58-F1
#
_cell.length_a   1.000
_cell.length_b   1.000
_cell.length_c   1.000
_cell.angle_alpha   90.00
_cell.angle_beta   90.00
_cell.angle_gamma   90.00
#
_symmetry.space_group_name_H-M   'P 1'
#
loop_
_entity.id
_entity.type
_entity.pdbx_description
1 polymer ?
#
loop_
_entity_poly.entity_id
_entity_poly.type
_entity_poly.pdbx_seq_one_letter_code
_entity_poly.pdbx_strand_id
1 'polypeptide(L)'
;MASTNCWRCLVRPSQRLLLAPASGVASAPTSAAFTTTSTHLGKVTDPSSRHIRAGKKLSLGRHKRTPDKTKPPLPGERKAFRKRIQLSNDNALAVTGLDVLTTENVVDSDSIGKVFGIPADSLDQLRVCEAFKSSQTWSLFRSPHMLVRKETVDLTKQMMDAIEKKETLRLVVTGNRGSGKSIVGLQALATGLLNEWVVINIPEGTE
;
A
#
# COMPACT_ATOMS: atom_id res chain seq x y z
N MET A 1 -27.00 -1.89 2.39
CA MET A 1 -25.82 -2.28 3.17
C MET A 1 -25.18 -3.48 2.47
N ALA A 2 -24.35 -3.22 1.46
CA ALA A 2 -23.66 -4.26 0.70
C ALA A 2 -22.24 -4.38 1.23
N SER A 3 -21.90 -5.54 1.79
CA SER A 3 -20.56 -5.84 2.29
C SER A 3 -19.58 -5.97 1.11
N THR A 4 -18.46 -5.25 1.17
CA THR A 4 -17.39 -5.24 0.14
C THR A 4 -16.41 -6.40 0.30
N ASN A 5 -16.71 -7.40 1.13
CA ASN A 5 -15.79 -8.50 1.41
C ASN A 5 -16.41 -9.80 0.90
N CYS A 6 -15.89 -10.30 -0.22
CA CYS A 6 -16.21 -11.62 -0.74
C CYS A 6 -15.47 -12.68 0.10
N TRP A 7 -16.23 -13.51 0.81
CA TRP A 7 -15.70 -14.55 1.72
C TRP A 7 -14.93 -15.67 0.98
N ARG A 8 -14.95 -15.69 -0.35
CA ARG A 8 -14.15 -16.63 -1.17
C ARG A 8 -12.66 -16.27 -1.27
N CYS A 9 -12.26 -15.06 -0.87
CA CYS A 9 -10.85 -14.64 -0.92
C CYS A 9 -10.02 -15.11 0.29
N LEU A 10 -10.65 -15.74 1.30
CA LEU A 10 -9.97 -16.28 2.48
C LEU A 10 -9.43 -17.71 2.28
N VAL A 11 -9.72 -18.36 1.15
CA VAL A 11 -9.18 -19.69 0.84
C VAL A 11 -7.95 -19.53 -0.06
N ARG A 12 -6.80 -19.27 0.54
CA ARG A 12 -5.49 -19.37 -0.12
C ARG A 12 -4.74 -20.55 0.49
N PRO A 13 -4.61 -21.71 -0.18
CA PRO A 13 -3.66 -22.71 0.24
C PRO A 13 -2.26 -22.24 -0.18
N SER A 14 -1.43 -21.95 0.81
CA SER A 14 0.02 -21.84 0.64
C SER A 14 0.58 -23.22 0.34
N GLN A 15 0.99 -23.49 -0.89
CA GLN A 15 1.96 -24.54 -1.18
C GLN A 15 3.17 -23.93 -1.89
N ARG A 16 4.28 -23.96 -1.16
CA ARG A 16 5.63 -23.87 -1.70
C ARG A 16 5.82 -24.99 -2.72
N LEU A 17 6.44 -24.70 -3.85
CA LEU A 17 7.33 -25.63 -4.52
C LEU A 17 8.33 -24.84 -5.37
N LEU A 18 9.60 -25.14 -5.12
CA LEU A 18 10.80 -24.73 -5.84
C LEU A 18 10.71 -25.21 -7.29
N LEU A 19 11.17 -24.41 -8.27
CA LEU A 19 12.07 -24.88 -9.35
C LEU A 19 12.53 -23.75 -10.29
N ALA A 20 13.82 -23.77 -10.62
CA ALA A 20 14.40 -23.17 -11.83
C ALA A 20 14.21 -24.12 -13.05
N PRO A 21 14.85 -23.85 -14.21
CA PRO A 21 14.42 -22.97 -15.27
C PRO A 21 13.76 -23.72 -16.45
N ALA A 22 13.22 -22.93 -17.38
CA ALA A 22 12.45 -23.33 -18.54
C ALA A 22 13.17 -24.30 -19.51
N SER A 23 12.42 -25.30 -19.99
CA SER A 23 12.67 -26.02 -21.24
C SER A 23 11.30 -26.34 -21.84
N GLY A 24 11.05 -25.81 -23.03
CA GLY A 24 9.71 -25.78 -23.62
C GLY A 24 9.24 -27.11 -24.20
N VAL A 25 7.91 -27.29 -24.18
CA VAL A 25 7.15 -27.93 -25.26
C VAL A 25 5.78 -27.25 -25.29
N ALA A 26 5.39 -26.76 -26.48
CA ALA A 26 4.09 -26.17 -26.73
C ALA A 26 2.98 -27.24 -26.67
N SER A 27 1.93 -26.99 -25.89
CA SER A 27 0.65 -27.70 -26.00
C SER A 27 -0.45 -26.72 -26.32
N ALA A 28 -1.06 -26.92 -27.48
CA ALA A 28 -2.20 -26.16 -28.01
C ALA A 28 -3.45 -26.32 -27.12
N PRO A 29 -4.37 -25.33 -27.09
CA PRO A 29 -5.63 -25.47 -26.38
C PRO A 29 -6.57 -26.45 -27.09
N THR A 30 -7.05 -27.44 -26.34
CA THR A 30 -8.13 -28.37 -26.68
C THR A 30 -9.44 -27.61 -26.83
N SER A 31 -9.82 -27.29 -28.06
CA SER A 31 -11.18 -26.86 -28.40
C SER A 31 -12.12 -28.07 -28.41
N ALA A 32 -13.20 -28.01 -27.62
CA ALA A 32 -14.26 -29.00 -27.63
C ALA A 32 -15.00 -29.02 -28.98
N ALA A 33 -15.11 -30.20 -29.59
CA ALA A 33 -15.90 -30.44 -30.79
C ALA A 33 -17.37 -30.68 -30.40
N PHE A 34 -18.26 -29.74 -30.74
CA PHE A 34 -19.69 -30.00 -30.77
C PHE A 34 -20.13 -30.25 -32.21
N THR A 35 -20.25 -31.54 -32.52
CA THR A 35 -20.83 -32.06 -33.75
C THR A 35 -22.35 -31.88 -33.70
N THR A 36 -22.94 -31.17 -34.66
CA THR A 36 -24.35 -31.33 -35.03
C THR A 36 -24.43 -31.58 -36.52
N THR A 37 -24.42 -32.86 -36.88
CA THR A 37 -24.81 -33.34 -38.20
C THR A 37 -26.32 -33.14 -38.37
N SER A 38 -26.74 -32.25 -39.26
CA SER A 38 -28.09 -32.26 -39.83
C SER A 38 -27.98 -32.64 -41.31
N THR A 39 -28.50 -33.83 -41.63
CA THR A 39 -28.75 -34.29 -42.99
C THR A 39 -29.84 -33.43 -43.61
N HIS A 40 -29.53 -32.74 -44.71
CA HIS A 40 -30.56 -32.30 -45.65
C HIS A 40 -30.08 -32.52 -47.08
N LEU A 41 -30.64 -33.55 -47.71
CA LEU A 41 -30.74 -33.63 -49.16
C LEU A 41 -31.43 -32.35 -49.66
N GLY A 42 -30.80 -31.67 -50.60
CA GLY A 42 -31.35 -30.54 -51.34
C GLY A 42 -30.93 -30.62 -52.80
N LYS A 43 -31.91 -30.89 -53.66
CA LYS A 43 -31.83 -31.08 -55.12
C LYS A 43 -31.20 -29.86 -55.82
N VAL A 44 -30.27 -30.12 -56.74
CA VAL A 44 -29.71 -29.11 -57.67
C VAL A 44 -30.85 -28.57 -58.54
N THR A 45 -31.09 -27.27 -58.45
CA THR A 45 -31.90 -26.49 -59.40
C THR A 45 -31.18 -25.15 -59.66
N ASP A 46 -31.43 -24.62 -60.85
CA ASP A 46 -30.61 -23.72 -61.68
C ASP A 46 -30.05 -22.42 -61.07
N PRO A 47 -29.01 -21.81 -61.70
CA PRO A 47 -28.31 -20.64 -61.19
C PRO A 47 -29.08 -19.35 -61.51
N SER A 48 -30.21 -19.14 -60.83
CA SER A 48 -30.85 -17.83 -60.81
C SER A 48 -31.18 -17.44 -59.37
N SER A 49 -30.78 -16.23 -58.98
CA SER A 49 -30.94 -15.65 -57.65
C SER A 49 -30.08 -16.26 -56.51
N ARG A 50 -28.76 -16.06 -56.59
CA ARG A 50 -27.92 -16.03 -55.37
C ARG A 50 -28.15 -14.73 -54.61
N HIS A 51 -29.24 -14.62 -53.86
CA HIS A 51 -29.22 -13.71 -52.71
C HIS A 51 -28.47 -14.45 -51.60
N ILE A 52 -27.14 -14.34 -51.58
CA ILE A 52 -26.36 -14.67 -50.39
C ILE A 52 -26.95 -13.79 -49.29
N ARG A 53 -27.76 -14.38 -48.40
CA ARG A 53 -28.33 -13.69 -47.26
C ARG A 53 -27.15 -13.44 -46.33
N ALA A 54 -26.43 -12.34 -46.56
CA ALA A 54 -25.37 -11.86 -45.70
C ALA A 54 -25.94 -11.87 -44.28
N GLY A 55 -25.44 -12.78 -43.45
CA GLY A 55 -26.00 -13.05 -42.14
C GLY A 55 -26.11 -11.76 -41.36
N LYS A 56 -27.33 -11.37 -40.97
CA LYS A 56 -27.53 -10.27 -40.03
C LYS A 56 -26.78 -10.64 -38.75
N LYS A 57 -25.59 -10.08 -38.55
CA LYS A 57 -24.94 -10.09 -37.23
C LYS A 57 -25.86 -9.35 -36.29
N LEU A 58 -26.29 -10.01 -35.21
CA LEU A 58 -27.01 -9.37 -34.10
C LEU A 58 -26.15 -8.23 -33.57
N SER A 59 -26.44 -7.01 -34.01
CA SER A 59 -25.94 -5.79 -33.37
C SER A 59 -26.74 -5.64 -32.09
N LEU A 60 -26.17 -6.09 -30.97
CA LEU A 60 -26.72 -5.74 -29.67
C LEU A 60 -26.63 -4.21 -29.56
N GLY A 61 -27.80 -3.57 -29.53
CA GLY A 61 -27.88 -2.13 -29.39
C GLY A 61 -27.08 -1.68 -28.18
N ARG A 62 -26.26 -0.64 -28.34
CA ARG A 62 -25.55 -0.05 -27.19
C ARG A 62 -26.61 0.44 -26.21
N HIS A 63 -26.77 -0.26 -25.09
CA HIS A 63 -27.60 0.22 -24.01
C HIS A 63 -27.12 1.62 -23.63
N LYS A 64 -27.98 2.63 -23.83
CA LYS A 64 -27.76 3.98 -23.29
C LYS A 64 -27.70 3.83 -21.78
N ARG A 65 -26.49 3.77 -21.23
CA ARG A 65 -26.28 3.82 -19.79
C ARG A 65 -26.86 5.14 -19.33
N THR A 66 -27.87 5.07 -18.48
CA THR A 66 -28.37 6.24 -17.75
C THR A 66 -27.16 6.88 -17.06
N PRO A 67 -26.88 8.17 -17.29
CA PRO A 67 -25.75 8.82 -16.64
C PRO A 67 -25.94 8.68 -15.13
N ASP A 68 -24.92 8.15 -14.45
CA ASP A 68 -24.91 8.07 -13.00
C ASP A 68 -25.12 9.50 -12.46
N LYS A 69 -26.17 9.68 -11.66
CA LYS A 69 -26.52 10.99 -11.07
C LYS A 69 -25.58 11.39 -9.92
N THR A 70 -24.52 10.62 -9.68
CA THR A 70 -23.56 10.89 -8.62
C THR A 70 -22.66 12.05 -9.02
N LYS A 71 -22.39 12.94 -8.06
CA LYS A 71 -21.49 14.06 -8.29
C LYS A 71 -20.09 13.50 -8.57
N PRO A 72 -19.42 13.93 -9.66
CA PRO A 72 -18.05 13.52 -9.90
C PRO A 72 -17.14 14.06 -8.79
N PRO A 73 -16.05 13.36 -8.45
CA PRO A 73 -15.12 13.82 -7.44
C PRO A 73 -14.44 15.12 -7.87
N LEU A 74 -14.16 15.98 -6.91
CA LEU A 74 -13.49 17.26 -7.11
C LEU A 74 -12.04 17.05 -7.59
N PRO A 75 -11.44 18.04 -8.28
CA PRO A 75 -10.03 17.98 -8.63
C PRO A 75 -9.19 17.81 -7.35
N GLY A 76 -8.28 16.83 -7.36
CA GLY A 76 -7.43 16.51 -6.21
C GLY A 76 -8.02 15.52 -5.18
N GLU A 77 -9.34 15.35 -5.12
CA GLU A 77 -10.01 14.48 -4.12
C GLU A 77 -9.51 13.03 -4.18
N ARG A 78 -9.33 12.50 -5.40
CA ARG A 78 -8.79 11.14 -5.61
C ARG A 78 -7.35 11.00 -5.10
N LYS A 79 -6.52 12.04 -5.25
CA LYS A 79 -5.11 12.03 -4.79
C LYS A 79 -5.07 12.15 -3.27
N ALA A 80 -5.84 13.08 -2.70
CA ALA A 80 -6.01 13.26 -1.27
C ALA A 80 -6.49 11.97 -0.60
N PHE A 81 -7.49 11.28 -1.17
CA PHE A 81 -7.98 10.00 -0.63
C PHE A 81 -6.91 8.90 -0.58
N ARG A 82 -6.01 8.84 -1.57
CA ARG A 82 -4.93 7.84 -1.63
C ARG A 82 -3.76 8.18 -0.69
N LYS A 83 -3.50 9.48 -0.48
CA LYS A 83 -2.42 9.97 0.38
C LYS A 83 -2.86 10.25 1.83
N ARG A 84 -4.16 10.18 2.13
CA ARG A 84 -4.68 10.44 3.48
C ARG A 84 -4.04 9.49 4.50
N ILE A 85 -3.76 10.02 5.68
CA ILE A 85 -3.18 9.26 6.80
C ILE A 85 -4.14 9.38 7.98
N GLN A 86 -4.50 8.24 8.57
CA GLN A 86 -5.32 8.17 9.77
C GLN A 86 -4.42 7.75 10.94
N LEU A 87 -4.21 8.65 11.91
CA LEU A 87 -3.32 8.44 13.05
C LEU A 87 -4.03 7.90 14.31
N SER A 88 -5.35 8.02 14.39
CA SER A 88 -6.14 7.53 15.50
C SER A 88 -7.30 6.65 15.03
N ASN A 89 -7.63 5.66 15.85
CA ASN A 89 -8.79 4.80 15.65
C ASN A 89 -9.50 4.60 16.97
N ASP A 90 -10.71 5.15 17.07
CA ASP A 90 -11.46 5.10 18.32
C ASP A 90 -11.93 3.69 18.70
N ASN A 91 -12.07 2.80 17.71
CA ASN A 91 -12.51 1.44 17.94
C ASN A 91 -11.38 0.53 18.49
N ALA A 92 -10.12 0.97 18.41
CA ALA A 92 -8.99 0.21 18.94
C ALA A 92 -8.92 0.32 20.46
N LEU A 93 -8.50 -0.77 21.11
CA LEU A 93 -8.31 -0.79 22.57
C LEU A 93 -7.18 0.16 22.97
N ALA A 94 -7.41 0.93 24.04
CA ALA A 94 -6.36 1.72 24.68
C ALA A 94 -5.45 0.77 25.48
N VAL A 95 -4.17 0.71 25.09
CA VAL A 95 -3.17 -0.07 25.82
C VAL A 95 -2.72 0.74 27.02
N THR A 96 -2.98 0.25 28.22
CA THR A 96 -2.55 0.88 29.47
C THR A 96 -1.09 0.59 29.75
N GLY A 97 -0.39 1.52 30.41
CA GLY A 97 1.02 1.36 30.82
C GLY A 97 2.05 1.49 29.70
N LEU A 98 1.68 2.10 28.56
CA LEU A 98 2.67 2.50 27.56
C LEU A 98 3.31 3.82 27.95
N ASP A 99 4.64 3.82 27.98
CA ASP A 99 5.43 5.02 28.24
C ASP A 99 5.41 5.96 27.03
N VAL A 100 5.59 7.25 27.30
CA VAL A 100 5.70 8.28 26.27
C VAL A 100 7.18 8.41 25.85
N LEU A 101 7.38 8.71 24.58
CA LEU A 101 8.69 8.96 24.00
C LEU A 101 9.27 10.27 24.57
N THR A 102 10.39 10.16 25.27
CA THR A 102 11.18 11.29 25.80
C THR A 102 12.58 11.27 25.18
N THR A 103 13.32 12.37 25.31
CA THR A 103 14.69 12.49 24.80
C THR A 103 15.63 11.41 25.37
N GLU A 104 15.54 11.16 26.68
CA GLU A 104 16.32 10.16 27.41
C GLU A 104 16.01 8.74 26.92
N ASN A 105 14.73 8.40 26.82
CA ASN A 105 14.26 7.07 26.44
C ASN A 105 14.72 6.64 25.04
N VAL A 106 15.01 7.56 24.11
CA VAL A 106 15.44 7.19 22.75
C VAL A 106 16.94 6.87 22.66
N VAL A 107 17.72 7.29 23.66
CA VAL A 107 19.18 7.11 23.71
C VAL A 107 19.56 5.90 24.55
N ASP A 108 18.74 5.58 25.54
CA ASP A 108 18.97 4.48 26.46
C ASP A 108 18.98 3.12 25.75
N SER A 109 19.99 2.30 26.01
CA SER A 109 20.03 0.92 25.50
C SER A 109 18.93 0.03 26.09
N ASP A 110 18.42 0.38 27.27
CA ASP A 110 17.39 -0.40 27.98
C ASP A 110 15.99 -0.17 27.41
N SER A 111 15.84 0.83 26.54
CA SER A 111 14.63 1.09 25.77
C SER A 111 14.48 0.16 24.55
N ILE A 112 15.55 -0.55 24.18
CA ILE A 112 15.57 -1.42 22.99
C ILE A 112 14.52 -2.52 23.15
N GLY A 113 13.62 -2.61 22.18
CA GLY A 113 12.52 -3.58 22.18
C GLY A 113 11.25 -3.10 22.88
N LYS A 114 11.26 -1.91 23.49
CA LYS A 114 10.06 -1.30 24.09
C LYS A 114 9.32 -0.42 23.10
N VAL A 115 8.02 -0.32 23.28
CA VAL A 115 7.12 0.48 22.47
C VAL A 115 6.76 1.74 23.24
N PHE A 116 6.88 2.89 22.60
CA PHE A 116 6.58 4.19 23.19
C PHE A 116 5.52 4.92 22.39
N GLY A 117 4.65 5.65 23.07
CA GLY A 117 3.73 6.61 22.45
C GLY A 117 4.43 7.89 22.05
N ILE A 118 4.12 8.39 20.87
CA ILE A 118 4.64 9.70 20.44
C ILE A 118 3.83 10.79 21.18
N PRO A 119 4.48 11.80 21.80
CA PRO A 119 3.77 12.89 22.47
C PRO A 119 2.95 13.72 21.47
N ALA A 120 1.83 14.29 21.94
CA ALA A 120 0.87 15.00 21.09
C ALA A 120 1.49 16.20 20.35
N ASP A 121 2.37 16.95 21.01
CA ASP A 121 3.00 18.15 20.43
C ASP A 121 3.90 17.78 19.24
N SER A 122 4.75 16.76 19.43
CA SER A 122 5.60 16.25 18.34
C SER A 122 4.77 15.56 17.26
N LEU A 123 3.61 14.98 17.58
CA LEU A 123 2.74 14.34 16.59
C LEU A 123 2.20 15.32 15.55
N ASP A 124 1.75 16.49 15.98
CA ASP A 124 1.26 17.51 15.06
C ASP A 124 2.40 18.09 14.22
N GLN A 125 3.58 18.28 14.81
CA GLN A 125 4.78 18.68 14.05
C GLN A 125 5.19 17.64 13.01
N LEU A 126 5.24 16.35 13.37
CA LEU A 126 5.55 15.26 12.45
C LEU A 126 4.51 15.13 11.32
N ARG A 127 3.24 15.46 11.61
CA ARG A 127 2.18 15.52 10.60
C ARG A 127 2.42 16.66 9.62
N VAL A 128 2.81 17.85 10.10
CA VAL A 128 3.16 19.00 9.26
C VAL A 128 4.37 18.71 8.38
N CYS A 129 5.37 18.02 8.91
CA CYS A 129 6.55 17.58 8.16
C CYS A 129 6.27 16.42 7.19
N GLU A 130 5.02 15.95 7.05
CA GLU A 130 4.62 14.79 6.24
C GLU A 130 5.48 13.53 6.52
N ALA A 131 5.90 13.34 7.78
CA ALA A 131 6.77 12.22 8.16
C ALA A 131 6.05 10.87 8.05
N PHE A 132 4.74 10.87 8.32
CA PHE A 132 3.89 9.68 8.22
C PHE A 132 3.58 9.36 6.76
N LYS A 133 3.60 8.06 6.40
CA LYS A 133 3.27 7.60 5.04
C LYS A 133 1.97 6.82 5.02
N SER A 134 1.18 6.92 3.95
CA SER A 134 -0.08 6.17 3.82
C SER A 134 0.11 4.65 3.72
N SER A 135 1.32 4.18 3.37
CA SER A 135 1.68 2.77 3.40
C SER A 135 1.86 2.22 4.82
N GLN A 136 2.02 3.09 5.81
CA GLN A 136 2.17 2.71 7.22
C GLN A 136 0.77 2.60 7.85
N THR A 137 0.49 1.49 8.53
CA THR A 137 -0.84 1.16 9.05
C THR A 137 -1.08 1.73 10.45
N TRP A 138 -1.04 3.05 10.59
CA TRP A 138 -1.28 3.75 11.87
C TRP A 138 -2.72 3.64 12.37
N SER A 139 -3.67 3.47 11.45
CA SER A 139 -5.10 3.35 11.73
C SER A 139 -5.50 2.10 12.53
N LEU A 140 -4.56 1.19 12.80
CA LEU A 140 -4.84 -0.02 13.57
C LEU A 140 -4.90 0.25 15.07
N PHE A 141 -4.28 1.33 15.54
CA PHE A 141 -4.14 1.62 16.97
C PHE A 141 -4.89 2.89 17.36
N ARG A 142 -5.14 3.04 18.67
CA ARG A 142 -5.81 4.22 19.24
C ARG A 142 -4.99 5.49 19.00
N SER A 143 -3.67 5.38 19.15
CA SER A 143 -2.68 6.43 18.94
C SER A 143 -1.44 5.85 18.23
N PRO A 144 -0.62 6.70 17.58
CA PRO A 144 0.63 6.26 16.97
C PRO A 144 1.69 5.93 18.02
N HIS A 145 2.23 4.72 17.93
CA HIS A 145 3.30 4.22 18.80
C HIS A 145 4.48 3.72 17.98
N MET A 146 5.69 3.82 18.51
CA MET A 146 6.91 3.40 17.84
C MET A 146 7.70 2.42 18.69
N LEU A 147 8.29 1.43 18.03
CA LEU A 147 9.23 0.49 18.63
C LEU A 147 10.65 1.07 18.58
N VAL A 148 11.30 1.22 19.72
CA VAL A 148 12.73 1.58 19.74
C VAL A 148 13.54 0.33 19.42
N ARG A 149 14.34 0.40 18.34
CA ARG A 149 15.20 -0.70 17.90
C ARG A 149 16.66 -0.36 18.18
N LYS A 150 17.53 -1.36 18.04
CA LYS A 150 18.98 -1.18 18.14
C LYS A 150 19.48 -0.11 17.17
N GLU A 151 19.02 -0.17 15.93
CA GLU A 151 19.40 0.78 14.89
C GLU A 151 18.91 2.20 15.18
N THR A 152 17.78 2.33 15.86
CA THR A 152 17.27 3.64 16.31
C THR A 152 18.23 4.24 17.32
N VAL A 153 18.57 3.49 18.38
CA VAL A 153 19.48 3.93 19.43
C VAL A 153 20.87 4.26 18.88
N ASP A 154 21.39 3.41 17.99
CA ASP A 154 22.69 3.64 17.35
C ASP A 154 22.69 4.93 16.52
N LEU A 155 21.60 5.21 15.79
CA LEU A 155 21.43 6.44 15.02
C LEU A 155 21.36 7.65 15.95
N THR A 156 20.56 7.60 17.02
CA THR A 156 20.46 8.74 17.96
C THR A 156 21.79 9.03 18.63
N LYS A 157 22.53 7.99 19.03
CA LYS A 157 23.88 8.16 19.58
C LYS A 157 24.82 8.85 18.61
N GLN A 158 24.83 8.43 17.34
CA GLN A 158 25.64 9.11 16.31
C GLN A 158 25.25 10.58 16.14
N MET A 159 23.94 10.91 16.21
CA MET A 159 23.47 12.30 16.14
C MET A 159 23.94 13.12 17.35
N MET A 160 23.88 12.57 18.56
CA MET A 160 24.32 13.25 19.78
C MET A 160 25.84 13.44 19.82
N ASP A 161 26.61 12.39 19.47
CA ASP A 161 28.06 12.45 19.38
C ASP A 161 28.52 13.53 18.38
N ALA A 162 27.82 13.69 17.26
CA ALA A 162 28.12 14.70 16.26
C ALA A 162 27.90 16.13 16.81
N ILE A 163 26.91 16.32 17.68
CA ILE A 163 26.65 17.61 18.33
C ILE A 163 27.74 17.92 19.35
N GLU A 164 28.12 16.94 20.17
CA GLU A 164 29.21 17.10 21.15
C GLU A 164 30.53 17.45 20.47
N LYS A 165 30.83 16.80 19.34
CA LYS A 165 32.03 17.06 18.54
C LYS A 165 31.91 18.30 17.64
N LYS A 166 30.71 18.88 17.52
CA LYS A 166 30.38 20.00 16.61
C LYS A 166 30.69 19.68 15.13
N GLU A 167 30.46 18.43 14.73
CA GLU A 167 30.67 17.93 13.37
C GLU A 167 29.35 17.72 12.63
N THR A 168 29.40 17.73 11.30
CA THR A 168 28.22 17.41 10.48
C THR A 168 28.14 15.91 10.22
N LEU A 169 27.10 15.25 10.73
CA LEU A 169 26.81 13.86 10.43
C LEU A 169 26.09 13.73 9.08
N ARG A 170 26.65 12.95 8.15
CA ARG A 170 26.04 12.64 6.85
C ARG A 170 25.83 11.14 6.73
N LEU A 171 24.58 10.70 6.75
CA LEU A 171 24.23 9.28 6.74
C LEU A 171 23.22 8.96 5.65
N VAL A 172 23.37 7.77 5.08
CA VAL A 172 22.42 7.20 4.12
C VAL A 172 21.86 5.92 4.71
N VAL A 173 20.57 5.93 5.07
CA VAL A 173 19.89 4.76 5.61
C VAL A 173 19.53 3.80 4.47
N THR A 174 20.19 2.65 4.40
CA THR A 174 19.98 1.63 3.37
C THR A 174 19.26 0.41 3.93
N GLY A 175 18.82 -0.50 3.06
CA GLY A 175 18.17 -1.75 3.47
C GLY A 175 17.07 -2.24 2.52
N ASN A 176 16.67 -3.49 2.70
CA ASN A 176 15.69 -4.17 1.86
C ASN A 176 14.28 -3.54 1.90
N ARG A 177 13.41 -3.92 0.97
CA ARG A 177 12.00 -3.49 0.95
C ARG A 177 11.31 -3.92 2.25
N GLY A 178 10.62 -2.98 2.90
CA GLY A 178 9.88 -3.26 4.15
C GLY A 178 10.74 -3.36 5.42
N SER A 179 12.05 -3.09 5.36
CA SER A 179 12.93 -3.16 6.55
C SER A 179 12.63 -2.09 7.62
N GLY A 180 11.83 -1.07 7.29
CA GLY A 180 11.46 0.00 8.23
C GLY A 180 12.30 1.28 8.09
N LYS A 181 13.05 1.47 6.98
CA LYS A 181 13.84 2.69 6.71
C LYS A 181 13.07 3.99 6.95
N SER A 182 11.84 4.07 6.46
CA SER A 182 10.98 5.25 6.64
C SER A 182 10.56 5.47 8.09
N ILE A 183 10.46 4.39 8.90
CA ILE A 183 10.16 4.49 10.33
C ILE A 183 11.39 4.97 11.09
N VAL A 184 12.58 4.47 10.75
CA VAL A 184 13.85 4.96 11.33
C VAL A 184 14.03 6.47 11.03
N GLY A 185 13.72 6.90 9.80
CA GLY A 185 13.69 8.32 9.45
C GLY A 185 12.69 9.12 10.29
N LEU A 186 11.47 8.61 10.47
CA LEU A 186 10.46 9.24 11.33
C LEU A 186 10.93 9.34 12.79
N GLN A 187 11.59 8.31 13.31
CA GLN A 187 12.18 8.32 14.65
C GLN A 187 13.28 9.38 14.79
N ALA A 188 14.13 9.55 13.77
CA ALA A 188 15.15 10.59 13.75
C ALA A 188 14.55 12.01 13.68
N LEU A 189 13.42 12.19 12.97
CA LEU A 189 12.69 13.46 12.99
C LEU A 189 12.09 13.71 14.37
N ALA A 190 11.49 12.67 14.99
CA ALA A 190 10.91 12.77 16.31
C ALA A 190 11.96 13.15 17.36
N THR A 191 13.16 12.56 17.32
CA THR A 191 14.25 12.91 18.25
C THR A 191 14.75 14.32 18.04
N GLY A 192 14.84 14.78 16.79
CA GLY A 192 15.16 16.18 16.49
C GLY A 192 14.14 17.14 17.09
N LEU A 193 12.84 16.86 16.93
CA LEU A 193 11.78 17.70 17.49
C LEU A 193 11.75 17.69 19.02
N LEU A 194 12.00 16.53 19.64
CA LEU A 194 12.07 16.40 21.10
C LEU A 194 13.25 17.16 21.71
N ASN A 195 14.37 17.25 20.98
CA ASN A 195 15.55 18.02 21.39
C ASN A 195 15.51 19.49 20.93
N GLU A 196 14.35 19.98 20.49
CA GLU A 196 14.16 21.36 20.02
C GLU A 196 15.06 21.76 18.83
N TRP A 197 15.40 20.79 17.96
CA TRP A 197 16.19 21.06 16.76
C TRP A 197 15.32 21.62 15.62
N VAL A 198 15.98 22.33 14.70
CA VAL A 198 15.37 22.70 13.42
C VAL A 198 15.36 21.48 12.52
N VAL A 199 14.17 20.97 12.25
CA VAL A 199 13.96 19.77 11.43
C VAL A 199 13.45 20.16 10.05
N ILE A 200 14.19 19.79 9.01
CA ILE A 200 13.80 19.99 7.61
C ILE A 200 13.63 18.61 6.96
N ASN A 201 12.40 18.28 6.56
CA ASN A 201 12.07 17.01 5.93
C ASN A 201 11.60 17.19 4.48
N ILE A 202 12.08 16.33 3.59
CA ILE A 202 11.63 16.22 2.19
C ILE A 202 11.06 14.80 2.03
N PRO A 203 9.73 14.60 2.14
CA PRO A 203 9.10 13.27 2.34
C PRO A 203 9.17 12.34 1.11
N GLU A 204 9.14 12.91 -0.09
CA GLU A 204 9.16 12.19 -1.38
C GLU A 204 10.16 12.88 -2.32
N GLY A 205 11.41 12.42 -2.35
CA GLY A 205 12.47 13.03 -3.17
C GLY A 205 12.38 12.78 -4.68
N THR A 206 11.30 12.16 -5.15
CA THR A 206 11.04 11.90 -6.57
C THR A 206 10.00 12.85 -7.18
N GLU A 207 9.32 13.65 -6.36
CA GLU A 207 8.41 14.72 -6.83
C GLU A 207 9.21 15.96 -7.27
#